data_AF-A0A1E7NHR4-F1
#
_entry.id   AF-A0A1E7NHR4-F1
#
_cell.length_a   1.000
_cell.length_b   1.000
_cell.length_c   1.000
_cell.angle_alpha   90.00
_cell.angle_beta   90.00
_cell.angle_gamma   90.00
#
_symmetry.space_group_name_H-M   'P 1'
#
loop_
_entity.id
_entity.type
_entity.pdbx_description
1 polymer ?
#
loop_
_entity_poly.entity_id
_entity_poly.type
_entity_poly.pdbx_seq_one_letter_code
_entity_poly.pdbx_strand_id
1 'polypeptide(L)'
;MFSKIFSSLSLANAFKGFLFKRISSPMQSARIISMVLDIKNAFNDSKDQASSICKTLDLIVNFKKEYPQDFNELFEILKDLIQEYEQNPNEIKQNLKEILK
;
A
#
# COMPACT_ATOMS: atom_id res chain seq x y z
N MET A 1 26.67 5.88 -12.53
CA MET A 1 26.17 6.00 -11.14
C MET A 1 24.89 6.85 -11.00
N PHE A 2 24.21 7.21 -12.10
CA PHE A 2 22.94 7.96 -12.08
C PHE A 2 21.66 7.06 -12.13
N SER A 3 21.80 5.74 -12.22
CA SER A 3 20.66 4.84 -12.48
C SER A 3 19.85 4.41 -11.24
N LYS A 4 20.40 4.51 -10.02
CA LYS A 4 19.72 4.05 -8.79
C LYS A 4 18.74 5.07 -8.18
N ILE A 5 18.91 6.35 -8.46
CA ILE A 5 17.98 7.39 -8.01
C ILE A 5 16.77 7.46 -8.95
N PHE A 6 16.94 7.11 -10.23
CA PHE A 6 15.85 7.05 -11.20
C PHE A 6 14.88 5.87 -11.00
N SER A 7 15.34 4.71 -10.50
CA SER A 7 14.49 3.55 -10.22
C SER A 7 13.65 3.71 -8.95
N SER A 8 14.23 4.25 -7.87
CA SER A 8 13.49 4.55 -6.64
C SER A 8 12.48 5.70 -6.85
N LEU A 9 12.82 6.70 -7.69
CA LEU A 9 11.86 7.68 -8.18
C LEU A 9 10.79 7.04 -9.06
N SER A 10 11.09 6.02 -9.87
CA SER A 10 10.11 5.41 -10.78
C SER A 10 9.01 4.66 -10.02
N LEU A 11 9.31 3.93 -8.93
CA LEU A 11 8.27 3.22 -8.19
C LEU A 11 7.55 4.09 -7.16
N ALA A 12 8.24 5.04 -6.49
CA ALA A 12 7.53 6.02 -5.69
C ALA A 12 6.63 6.90 -6.58
N ASN A 13 7.03 7.20 -7.82
CA ASN A 13 6.17 7.85 -8.82
C ASN A 13 5.17 6.91 -9.50
N ALA A 14 5.43 5.60 -9.58
CA ALA A 14 4.47 4.63 -10.10
C ALA A 14 3.38 4.39 -9.06
N PHE A 15 3.75 4.11 -7.81
CA PHE A 15 2.82 4.00 -6.68
C PHE A 15 2.11 5.32 -6.43
N LYS A 16 2.82 6.47 -6.38
CA LYS A 16 2.14 7.78 -6.41
C LYS A 16 1.32 7.95 -7.68
N GLY A 17 1.73 7.43 -8.82
CA GLY A 17 1.01 7.53 -10.08
C GLY A 17 -0.28 6.71 -10.10
N PHE A 18 -0.28 5.51 -9.53
CA PHE A 18 -1.45 4.68 -9.29
C PHE A 18 -2.38 5.36 -8.30
N LEU A 19 -1.82 5.83 -7.19
CA LEU A 19 -2.54 6.62 -6.20
C LEU A 19 -3.12 7.88 -6.85
N PHE A 20 -2.37 8.72 -7.57
CA PHE A 20 -2.86 9.94 -8.21
C PHE A 20 -3.83 9.70 -9.38
N LYS A 21 -3.74 8.56 -10.08
CA LYS A 21 -4.65 8.21 -11.18
C LYS A 21 -6.03 7.80 -10.68
N ARG A 22 -6.10 7.17 -9.50
CA ARG A 22 -7.32 6.60 -8.93
C ARG A 22 -7.90 7.46 -7.81
N ILE A 23 -7.04 8.05 -6.98
CA ILE A 23 -7.43 8.85 -5.82
C ILE A 23 -7.83 10.25 -6.26
N SER A 24 -9.07 10.61 -5.90
CA SER A 24 -9.71 11.84 -6.32
C SER A 24 -9.25 13.07 -5.52
N SER A 25 -8.58 12.88 -4.36
CA SER A 25 -8.15 13.99 -3.50
C SER A 25 -6.98 13.66 -2.57
N PRO A 26 -6.17 14.67 -2.17
CA PRO A 26 -5.12 14.51 -1.16
C PRO A 26 -5.61 13.91 0.18
N MET A 27 -6.86 14.19 0.56
CA MET A 27 -7.44 13.69 1.81
C MET A 27 -7.74 12.19 1.74
N GLN A 28 -8.16 11.68 0.59
CA GLN A 28 -8.33 10.24 0.36
C GLN A 28 -6.98 9.53 0.37
N SER A 29 -5.93 10.13 -0.22
CA SER A 29 -4.56 9.59 -0.14
C SER A 29 -4.08 9.49 1.30
N ALA A 30 -4.31 10.51 2.12
CA ALA A 30 -3.93 10.49 3.53
C ALA A 30 -4.64 9.36 4.30
N ARG A 31 -5.93 9.16 4.06
CA ARG A 31 -6.71 8.07 4.67
C ARG A 31 -6.19 6.69 4.29
N ILE A 32 -5.95 6.46 3.01
CA ILE A 32 -5.42 5.18 2.50
C ILE A 32 -4.01 4.91 3.04
N ILE A 33 -3.14 5.92 3.06
CA ILE A 33 -1.78 5.80 3.62
C ILE A 33 -1.85 5.49 5.13
N SER A 34 -2.70 6.18 5.89
CA SER A 34 -2.89 5.90 7.32
C SER A 34 -3.31 4.46 7.55
N MET A 35 -4.28 3.97 6.77
CA MET A 35 -4.76 2.59 6.87
C MET A 35 -3.65 1.56 6.64
N VAL A 36 -2.81 1.76 5.62
CA VAL A 36 -1.67 0.88 5.34
C VAL A 36 -0.64 0.91 6.50
N LEU A 37 -0.41 2.07 7.11
CA LEU A 37 0.47 2.20 8.27
C LEU A 37 -0.10 1.50 9.50
N ASP A 38 -1.40 1.62 9.76
CA ASP A 38 -2.08 0.97 10.88
C ASP A 38 -2.02 -0.56 10.75
N ILE A 39 -2.22 -1.09 9.54
CA ILE A 39 -2.00 -2.52 9.26
C ILE A 39 -0.55 -2.92 9.56
N LYS A 40 0.44 -2.17 9.04
CA LYS A 40 1.87 -2.46 9.27
C LYS A 40 2.18 -2.50 10.78
N ASN A 41 1.67 -1.54 11.52
CA ASN A 41 1.87 -1.46 12.97
C ASN A 41 1.21 -2.66 13.66
N ALA A 42 -0.03 -3.01 13.31
CA ALA A 42 -0.73 -4.16 13.88
C ALA A 42 0.05 -5.48 13.71
N PHE A 43 0.72 -5.68 12.57
CA PHE A 43 1.60 -6.85 12.34
C PHE A 43 2.90 -6.83 13.14
N ASN A 44 3.46 -5.65 13.42
CA ASN A 44 4.71 -5.52 14.17
C ASN A 44 4.52 -5.57 15.70
N ASP A 45 3.30 -5.31 16.17
CA ASP A 45 2.98 -5.05 17.58
C ASP A 45 2.76 -6.33 18.42
N SER A 46 2.97 -7.54 17.88
CA SER A 46 2.69 -8.77 18.64
C SER A 46 3.73 -9.88 18.48
N LYS A 47 4.00 -10.57 19.60
CA LYS A 47 4.63 -11.91 19.61
C LYS A 47 3.65 -13.04 19.24
N ASP A 48 2.34 -12.74 19.17
CA ASP A 48 1.27 -13.70 18.88
C ASP A 48 0.56 -13.36 17.56
N GLN A 49 0.86 -14.15 16.53
CA GLN A 49 0.36 -13.94 15.18
C GLN A 49 -1.17 -13.91 15.10
N ALA A 50 -1.87 -14.70 15.92
CA ALA A 50 -3.33 -14.74 15.92
C ALA A 50 -3.93 -13.39 16.35
N SER A 51 -3.40 -12.79 17.42
CA SER A 51 -3.82 -11.46 17.88
C SER A 51 -3.57 -10.36 16.83
N SER A 52 -2.42 -10.37 16.14
CA SER A 52 -2.13 -9.42 15.05
C SER A 52 -3.12 -9.51 13.90
N ILE A 53 -3.48 -10.73 13.50
CA ILE A 53 -4.43 -10.96 12.41
C ILE A 53 -5.80 -10.43 12.80
N CYS A 54 -6.29 -10.73 14.02
CA CYS A 54 -7.56 -10.19 14.50
C CYS A 54 -7.59 -8.65 14.53
N LYS A 55 -6.54 -8.01 15.08
CA LYS A 55 -6.40 -6.55 15.08
C LYS A 55 -6.43 -5.96 13.67
N THR A 56 -5.74 -6.61 12.73
CA THR A 56 -5.72 -6.19 11.32
C THR A 56 -7.11 -6.28 10.70
N LEU A 57 -7.85 -7.36 10.97
CA LEU A 57 -9.23 -7.52 10.48
C LEU A 57 -10.15 -6.44 11.05
N ASP A 58 -10.02 -6.13 12.34
CA ASP A 58 -10.81 -5.07 12.99
C ASP A 58 -10.53 -3.70 12.35
N LEU A 59 -9.27 -3.37 12.08
CA LEU A 59 -8.89 -2.14 11.37
C LEU A 59 -9.54 -2.08 9.98
N ILE A 60 -9.48 -3.17 9.21
CA ILE A 60 -10.05 -3.23 7.86
C ILE A 60 -11.58 -3.06 7.89
N VAL A 61 -12.24 -3.70 8.85
CA VAL A 61 -13.70 -3.58 9.04
C VAL A 61 -14.09 -2.16 9.41
N ASN A 62 -13.35 -1.50 10.31
CA ASN A 62 -13.62 -0.13 10.72
C ASN A 62 -13.37 0.86 9.58
N PHE A 63 -12.26 0.71 8.85
CA PHE A 63 -11.95 1.54 7.69
C PHE A 63 -13.02 1.43 6.60
N LYS A 64 -13.53 0.22 6.33
CA LYS A 64 -14.65 0.01 5.40
C LYS A 64 -15.92 0.73 5.84
N LYS A 65 -16.23 0.73 7.15
CA LYS A 65 -17.42 1.39 7.69
C LYS A 65 -17.32 2.91 7.60
N GLU A 66 -16.16 3.47 7.92
CA GLU A 66 -15.93 4.91 7.94
C GLU A 66 -15.71 5.49 6.54
N TYR A 67 -15.00 4.77 5.67
CA TYR A 67 -14.59 5.23 4.35
C TYR A 67 -14.82 4.15 3.27
N PRO A 68 -16.09 3.80 2.96
CA PRO A 68 -16.40 2.71 2.04
C PRO A 68 -15.88 2.92 0.61
N GLN A 69 -15.78 4.17 0.14
CA GLN A 69 -15.22 4.50 -1.16
C GLN A 69 -13.70 4.30 -1.18
N ASP A 70 -13.00 4.80 -0.16
CA ASP A 70 -11.55 4.64 -0.03
C ASP A 70 -11.15 3.18 0.17
N PHE A 71 -12.00 2.40 0.86
CA PHE A 71 -11.85 0.96 0.97
C PHE A 71 -11.86 0.30 -0.41
N ASN A 72 -12.86 0.60 -1.25
CA ASN A 72 -12.90 0.04 -2.61
C ASN A 72 -11.68 0.46 -3.43
N GLU A 73 -11.24 1.72 -3.28
CA GLU A 73 -10.07 2.23 -3.99
C GLU A 73 -8.79 1.52 -3.56
N LEU A 74 -8.63 1.21 -2.27
CA LEU A 74 -7.50 0.42 -1.76
C LEU A 74 -7.44 -0.96 -2.43
N PHE A 75 -8.56 -1.65 -2.60
CA PHE A 75 -8.60 -2.95 -3.30
C PHE A 75 -8.22 -2.85 -4.76
N GLU A 76 -8.68 -1.80 -5.40
CA GLU A 76 -8.37 -1.49 -6.79
C GLU A 76 -6.90 -1.15 -7.01
N ILE A 77 -6.27 -0.41 -6.09
CA ILE A 77 -4.82 -0.16 -6.08
C ILE A 77 -4.04 -1.47 -5.90
N LEU A 78 -4.49 -2.34 -4.99
CA LEU A 78 -3.86 -3.65 -4.79
C LEU A 78 -3.95 -4.53 -6.03
N LYS A 79 -5.10 -4.49 -6.74
CA LYS A 79 -5.31 -5.23 -7.98
C LYS A 79 -4.35 -4.78 -9.08
N ASP A 80 -4.20 -3.46 -9.26
CA ASP A 80 -3.22 -2.90 -10.21
C ASP A 80 -1.79 -3.34 -9.87
N LEU A 81 -1.42 -3.27 -8.59
CA LEU A 81 -0.10 -3.69 -8.12
C LEU A 81 0.16 -5.18 -8.39
N ILE A 82 -0.83 -6.05 -8.16
CA ILE A 82 -0.72 -7.49 -8.43
C ILE A 82 -0.53 -7.72 -9.92
N GLN A 83 -1.32 -7.07 -10.77
CA GLN A 83 -1.21 -7.22 -12.22
C GLN A 83 0.15 -6.75 -12.74
N GLU A 84 0.68 -5.64 -12.23
CA GLU A 84 2.01 -5.15 -12.60
C GLU A 84 3.12 -6.08 -12.10
N TYR A 85 2.95 -6.64 -10.90
CA TYR A 85 3.86 -7.64 -10.35
C TYR A 85 3.86 -8.94 -11.17
N GLU A 86 2.72 -9.39 -11.68
CA GLU A 86 2.65 -10.57 -12.57
C GLU A 86 3.44 -10.35 -13.85
N GLN A 87 3.40 -9.13 -14.40
CA GLN A 87 4.11 -8.79 -15.62
C GLN A 87 5.61 -8.58 -15.40
N ASN A 88 6.00 -7.93 -14.29
CA ASN A 88 7.38 -7.51 -14.01
C ASN A 88 7.85 -7.84 -12.57
N PRO A 89 7.84 -9.11 -12.14
CA PRO A 89 8.00 -9.47 -10.72
C PRO A 89 9.37 -9.11 -10.15
N ASN A 90 10.44 -9.19 -10.96
CA ASN A 90 11.79 -8.88 -10.50
C ASN A 90 11.98 -7.38 -10.23
N GLU A 91 11.44 -6.54 -11.12
CA GLU A 91 11.48 -5.08 -10.99
C GLU A 91 10.68 -4.63 -9.77
N ILE A 92 9.44 -5.13 -9.62
CA ILE A 92 8.60 -4.79 -8.47
C ILE A 92 9.23 -5.25 -7.15
N LYS A 93 9.80 -6.47 -7.07
CA LYS A 93 10.52 -6.93 -5.87
C LYS A 93 11.70 -6.02 -5.50
N GLN A 94 12.48 -5.62 -6.49
CA GLN A 94 13.65 -4.77 -6.26
C GLN A 94 13.22 -3.39 -5.75
N ASN A 95 12.20 -2.82 -6.37
CA ASN A 95 11.67 -1.51 -6.00
C ASN A 95 11.01 -1.53 -4.60
N LEU A 96 10.26 -2.57 -4.25
CA LEU A 96 9.70 -2.74 -2.90
C LEU A 96 10.79 -2.84 -1.83
N LYS A 97 11.89 -3.55 -2.12
CA LYS A 97 13.06 -3.62 -1.22
C LYS A 97 13.73 -2.26 -1.00
N GLU A 98 13.70 -1.37 -1.98
CA GLU A 98 14.25 -0.01 -1.85
C GLU A 98 13.35 0.89 -1.01
N ILE A 99 12.02 0.76 -1.11
CA ILE A 99 11.05 1.55 -0.35
C ILE A 99 10.94 1.12 1.11
N LEU A 100 11.06 -0.18 1.38
CA LEU A 100 10.95 -0.75 2.73
C LEU A 100 12.27 -0.71 3.52
N LYS A 101 13.31 -0.10 2.97
CA LYS A 101 14.64 0.06 3.57
C LYS A 101 14.70 1.30 4.44
#